data_AF-A0A920H8C3-F1
#
_entry.id   AF-A0A920H8C3-F1
#
_cell.length_a   1.000
_cell.length_b   1.000
_cell.length_c   1.000
_cell.angle_alpha   90.00
_cell.angle_beta   90.00
_cell.angle_gamma   90.00
#
_symmetry.space_group_name_H-M   'P 1'
#
loop_
_entity.id
_entity.type
_entity.pdbx_description
1 polymer ?
#
loop_
_entity_poly.entity_id
_entity_poly.type
_entity_poly.pdbx_seq_one_letter_code
_entity_poly.pdbx_strand_id
1 'polypeptide(L)'
;MNYENINNPLMKFSFEKKYFYSIFGLYLFSLGSLVLGYSFYLLLESTGLVERSTITWNAQGLFWFLILFCVAIFILFIPVEFLNTFKIYNISFKDLLTNVILVIFTSLSFLVIFQFFLSPSNQILSDIIDLGKAVSFSGFITVPLILFVVHNLTRTIGFPEKFSYSFTLFVWVISSQLFL
;
A
#
# COMPACT_ATOMS: atom_id res chain seq x y z
N MET A 1 -16.04 -32.45 -40.05
CA MET A 1 -15.98 -32.02 -38.64
C MET A 1 -15.06 -30.82 -38.58
N ASN A 2 -15.63 -29.62 -38.52
CA ASN A 2 -14.87 -28.40 -38.27
C ASN A 2 -14.42 -28.46 -36.81
N TYR A 3 -13.13 -28.66 -36.59
CA TYR A 3 -12.54 -28.38 -35.28
C TYR A 3 -12.54 -26.86 -35.14
N GLU A 4 -13.57 -26.33 -34.48
CA GLU A 4 -13.52 -24.99 -33.94
C GLU A 4 -12.27 -24.90 -33.07
N ASN A 5 -11.30 -24.14 -33.56
CA ASN A 5 -10.10 -23.79 -32.85
C ASN A 5 -10.54 -22.97 -31.63
N ILE A 6 -10.69 -23.62 -30.47
CA ILE A 6 -10.91 -22.99 -29.17
C ILE A 6 -9.62 -22.24 -28.81
N ASN A 7 -9.38 -21.14 -29.51
CA ASN A 7 -8.49 -20.08 -29.07
C ASN A 7 -9.15 -19.45 -27.86
N ASN A 8 -9.00 -20.09 -26.70
CA ASN A 8 -9.46 -19.58 -25.41
C ASN A 8 -8.88 -18.17 -25.21
N PRO A 9 -9.68 -17.08 -25.27
CA PRO A 9 -9.19 -15.74 -24.95
C PRO A 9 -8.77 -15.62 -23.48
N LEU A 10 -9.14 -16.62 -22.66
CA LEU A 10 -8.70 -16.83 -21.27
C LEU A 10 -7.20 -17.14 -21.13
N MET A 11 -6.50 -17.60 -22.19
CA MET A 11 -5.11 -18.05 -22.09
C MET A 11 -4.06 -16.97 -22.43
N LYS A 12 -4.49 -15.73 -22.75
CA LYS A 12 -3.59 -14.56 -22.87
C LYS A 12 -3.65 -13.68 -21.64
N PHE A 13 -3.52 -14.25 -20.45
CA PHE A 13 -3.21 -13.49 -19.24
C PHE A 13 -1.70 -13.20 -19.24
N SER A 14 -1.24 -12.30 -20.11
CA SER A 14 0.11 -11.77 -20.00
C SER A 14 0.14 -10.88 -18.78
N PHE A 15 0.76 -11.34 -17.68
CA PHE A 15 1.11 -10.48 -16.56
C PHE A 15 2.07 -9.41 -17.06
N GLU A 16 1.52 -8.25 -17.42
CA GLU A 16 2.35 -7.13 -17.84
C GLU A 16 2.98 -6.50 -16.60
N LYS A 17 4.30 -6.34 -16.63
CA LYS A 17 5.09 -5.77 -15.52
C LYS A 17 4.55 -4.43 -15.03
N LYS A 18 3.88 -3.67 -15.91
CA LYS A 18 3.26 -2.38 -15.61
C LYS A 18 2.22 -2.44 -14.49
N TYR A 19 1.39 -3.49 -14.45
CA TYR A 19 0.34 -3.61 -13.42
C TYR A 19 0.96 -3.93 -12.05
N PHE A 20 1.95 -4.82 -12.04
CA PHE A 20 2.68 -5.16 -10.84
C PHE A 20 3.43 -3.95 -10.27
N TYR A 21 4.19 -3.21 -11.08
CA TYR A 21 4.93 -2.04 -10.62
C TYR A 21 4.01 -0.93 -10.09
N SER A 22 2.85 -0.71 -10.72
CA SER A 22 1.88 0.27 -10.27
C SER A 22 1.32 -0.06 -8.88
N ILE A 23 0.87 -1.30 -8.68
CA ILE A 23 0.28 -1.77 -7.41
C ILE A 23 1.32 -1.88 -6.31
N PHE A 24 2.48 -2.43 -6.62
CA PHE A 24 3.57 -2.54 -5.67
C PHE A 24 4.07 -1.15 -5.24
N GLY A 25 4.11 -0.20 -6.18
CA GLY A 25 4.38 1.21 -5.88
C GLY A 25 3.33 1.82 -4.95
N LEU A 26 2.04 1.59 -5.18
CA LEU A 26 0.97 2.06 -4.29
C LEU A 26 1.12 1.50 -2.87
N TYR A 27 1.42 0.20 -2.75
CA TYR A 27 1.65 -0.45 -1.47
C TYR A 27 2.82 0.20 -0.71
N LEU A 28 3.97 0.34 -1.37
CA LEU A 28 5.15 0.95 -0.77
C LEU A 28 4.94 2.42 -0.40
N PHE A 29 4.20 3.19 -1.21
CA PHE A 29 3.84 4.56 -0.85
C PHE A 29 2.95 4.63 0.38
N SER A 30 1.94 3.76 0.46
CA SER A 30 1.04 3.69 1.61
C SER A 30 1.82 3.36 2.89
N LEU A 31 2.63 2.31 2.84
CA LEU A 31 3.47 1.87 3.95
C LEU A 31 4.48 2.94 4.36
N GLY A 32 5.23 3.49 3.41
CA GLY A 32 6.24 4.52 3.68
C GLY A 32 5.62 5.79 4.28
N SER A 33 4.43 6.20 3.83
CA SER A 33 3.73 7.38 4.35
C SER A 33 3.29 7.18 5.81
N LEU A 34 2.83 5.99 6.16
CA LEU A 34 2.40 5.67 7.52
C LEU A 34 3.58 5.51 8.48
N VAL A 35 4.66 4.85 8.05
CA VAL A 35 5.90 4.78 8.86
C VAL A 35 6.48 6.18 9.06
N LEU A 36 6.43 7.05 8.03
CA LEU A 36 6.83 8.44 8.17
C LEU A 36 5.94 9.20 9.17
N GLY A 37 4.61 9.04 9.08
CA GLY A 37 3.67 9.62 10.05
C GLY A 37 3.95 9.18 11.48
N TYR A 38 4.22 7.89 11.68
CA TYR A 38 4.58 7.33 12.99
C TYR A 38 5.93 7.86 13.49
N SER A 39 6.92 8.06 12.60
CA SER A 39 8.18 8.69 12.99
C SER A 39 7.94 10.10 13.56
N PHE A 40 7.09 10.90 12.93
CA PHE A 40 6.72 12.23 13.45
C PHE A 40 5.95 12.15 14.76
N TYR A 41 5.10 11.14 14.94
CA TYR A 41 4.43 10.91 16.22
C TYR A 41 5.46 10.70 17.37
N LEU A 42 6.49 9.88 17.16
CA LEU A 42 7.56 9.67 18.15
C LEU A 42 8.36 10.95 18.45
N LEU A 43 8.54 11.83 17.46
CA LEU A 43 9.15 13.14 17.67
C LEU A 43 8.30 14.03 18.59
N LEU A 44 6.99 14.06 18.36
CA LEU A 44 6.04 14.83 19.18
C LEU A 44 5.98 14.28 20.62
N GLU A 45 5.98 12.96 20.77
CA GLU A 45 6.02 12.29 22.07
C GLU A 45 7.32 12.59 22.83
N SER A 46 8.47 12.58 22.14
CA SER A 46 9.77 12.86 22.76
C SER A 46 9.96 14.33 23.15
N THR A 47 9.38 15.26 22.38
CA THR A 47 9.39 16.69 22.71
C THR A 47 8.38 17.05 23.82
N GLY A 48 7.53 16.11 24.22
CA GLY A 48 6.52 16.31 25.27
C GLY A 48 5.29 17.08 24.81
N LEU A 49 5.07 17.18 23.50
CA LEU A 49 3.85 17.78 22.92
C LEU A 49 2.66 16.82 22.98
N VAL A 50 2.91 15.52 23.12
CA VAL A 50 1.91 14.44 23.24
C VAL A 50 2.23 13.61 24.49
N GLU A 51 1.20 13.01 25.11
CA GLU A 51 1.37 12.11 26.25
C GLU A 51 2.22 10.89 25.88
N ARG A 52 3.08 10.46 26.82
CA ARG A 52 3.94 9.29 26.61
C ARG A 52 3.15 8.01 26.77
N SER A 53 3.02 7.24 25.69
CA SER A 53 2.40 5.91 25.67
C SER A 53 3.34 4.82 25.15
N THR A 54 4.30 5.18 24.30
CA THR A 54 5.15 4.25 23.55
C THR A 54 6.62 4.36 23.94
N ILE A 55 7.08 5.56 24.30
CA ILE A 55 8.48 5.78 24.71
C ILE A 55 8.66 5.71 26.23
N THR A 56 9.74 5.07 26.68
CA THR A 56 10.12 5.06 28.10
C THR A 56 11.03 6.24 28.47
N TRP A 57 11.83 6.73 27.51
CA TRP A 57 12.72 7.88 27.68
C TRP A 57 12.83 8.71 26.40
N ASN A 58 13.01 10.03 26.53
CA ASN A 58 13.02 10.96 25.39
C ASN A 58 14.10 10.64 24.35
N ALA A 59 15.32 10.29 24.79
CA ALA A 59 16.40 10.00 23.84
C ALA A 59 16.13 8.73 23.02
N GLN A 60 15.44 7.73 23.61
CA GLN A 60 14.97 6.56 22.86
C GLN A 60 14.00 7.00 21.76
N GLY A 61 13.03 7.85 22.07
CA GLY A 61 12.07 8.39 21.09
C GLY A 61 12.75 9.12 19.94
N LEU A 62 13.72 10.00 20.23
CA LEU A 62 14.48 10.74 19.20
C LEU A 62 15.33 9.82 18.32
N PHE A 63 15.95 8.80 18.92
CA PHE A 63 16.77 7.84 18.20
C PHE A 63 15.92 7.02 17.22
N TRP A 64 14.78 6.50 17.68
CA TRP A 64 13.84 5.75 16.83
C TRP A 64 13.16 6.62 15.78
N PHE A 65 12.83 7.88 16.11
CA PHE A 65 12.37 8.86 15.13
C PHE A 65 13.34 8.95 13.95
N LEU A 66 14.64 9.17 14.22
CA LEU A 66 15.62 9.36 13.15
C LEU A 66 15.77 8.09 12.29
N ILE A 67 15.81 6.91 12.91
CA ILE A 67 15.89 5.64 12.19
C ILE A 67 14.66 5.46 11.29
N LEU A 68 13.46 5.60 11.85
CA LEU A 68 12.22 5.38 11.11
C LEU A 68 11.99 6.42 10.03
N PHE A 69 12.39 7.66 10.26
CA PHE A 69 12.35 8.72 9.28
C PHE A 69 13.22 8.39 8.06
N CYS A 70 14.47 7.98 8.29
CA CYS A 70 15.38 7.57 7.22
C CYS A 70 14.87 6.33 6.48
N VAL A 71 14.37 5.32 7.20
CA VAL A 71 13.79 4.11 6.61
C VAL A 71 12.55 4.44 5.78
N ALA A 72 11.67 5.32 6.27
CA ALA A 72 10.47 5.71 5.55
C ALA A 72 10.81 6.46 4.25
N ILE A 73 11.75 7.40 4.29
CA ILE A 73 12.24 8.09 3.08
C ILE A 73 12.81 7.08 2.08
N PHE A 74 13.60 6.11 2.55
CA PHE A 74 14.15 5.08 1.69
C PHE A 74 13.06 4.23 1.03
N ILE A 75 12.02 3.82 1.79
CA ILE A 75 10.89 3.07 1.25
C ILE A 75 10.13 3.90 0.21
N LEU A 76 9.88 5.19 0.48
CA LEU A 76 9.20 6.12 -0.43
C LEU A 76 10.02 6.41 -1.69
N PHE A 77 11.34 6.33 -1.60
CA PHE A 77 12.23 6.51 -2.75
C PHE A 77 12.12 5.35 -3.76
N ILE A 78 11.82 4.13 -3.31
CA ILE A 78 11.80 2.94 -4.19
C ILE A 78 10.79 3.09 -5.35
N PRO A 79 9.51 3.45 -5.10
CA PRO A 79 8.56 3.66 -6.19
C PRO A 79 8.91 4.83 -7.10
N VAL A 80 9.56 5.87 -6.54
CA VAL A 80 9.92 7.08 -7.29
C VAL A 80 11.00 6.78 -8.32
N GLU A 81 12.09 6.15 -7.90
CA GLU A 81 13.26 5.94 -8.74
C GLU A 81 13.18 4.67 -9.59
N PHE A 82 12.77 3.54 -9.00
CA PHE A 82 12.89 2.24 -9.67
C PHE A 82 11.64 1.78 -10.40
N LEU A 83 10.43 2.14 -9.91
CA LEU A 83 9.17 1.67 -10.51
C LEU A 83 8.61 2.65 -11.54
N ASN A 84 8.71 3.96 -11.27
CA ASN A 84 8.38 5.07 -12.17
C ASN A 84 7.04 4.90 -12.94
N THR A 85 6.01 4.34 -12.28
CA THR A 85 4.71 4.02 -12.89
C THR A 85 3.56 4.49 -12.02
N PHE A 86 3.25 5.79 -12.08
CA PHE A 86 2.19 6.44 -11.30
C PHE A 86 0.83 6.44 -12.00
N LYS A 87 0.45 5.33 -12.63
CA LYS A 87 -0.83 5.18 -13.35
C LYS A 87 -1.45 3.83 -13.09
N ILE A 88 -2.76 3.81 -12.86
CA ILE A 88 -3.55 2.58 -12.78
C ILE A 88 -4.27 2.38 -14.10
N TYR A 89 -3.94 1.29 -14.79
CA TYR A 89 -4.59 0.91 -16.03
C TYR A 89 -5.84 0.10 -15.69
N ASN A 90 -7.02 0.72 -15.77
CA ASN A 90 -8.31 0.11 -15.35
C ASN A 90 -9.40 0.33 -16.42
N ILE A 91 -9.06 0.31 -17.70
CA ILE A 91 -10.01 0.64 -18.78
C ILE A 91 -10.88 -0.58 -19.10
N SER A 92 -10.28 -1.76 -19.22
CA SER A 92 -11.00 -3.02 -19.43
C SER A 92 -11.35 -3.69 -18.11
N PHE A 93 -12.45 -4.45 -18.09
CA PHE A 93 -12.77 -5.33 -16.96
C PHE A 93 -11.66 -6.35 -16.69
N LYS A 94 -10.95 -6.80 -17.73
CA LYS A 94 -9.79 -7.69 -17.58
C LYS A 94 -8.65 -7.02 -16.81
N ASP A 95 -8.41 -5.73 -17.07
CA ASP A 95 -7.36 -4.96 -16.38
C ASP A 95 -7.73 -4.78 -14.90
N LEU A 96 -9.00 -4.45 -14.64
CA LEU A 96 -9.54 -4.36 -13.29
C LEU A 96 -9.33 -5.66 -12.50
N LEU A 97 -9.72 -6.80 -13.08
CA LEU A 97 -9.56 -8.10 -12.44
C LEU A 97 -8.08 -8.42 -12.17
N THR A 98 -7.20 -8.11 -13.13
CA THR A 98 -5.74 -8.27 -12.97
C THR A 98 -5.22 -7.45 -11.80
N ASN A 99 -5.63 -6.18 -11.70
CA ASN A 99 -5.21 -5.29 -10.63
C ASN A 99 -5.73 -5.74 -9.27
N VAL A 100 -6.99 -6.16 -9.18
CA VAL A 100 -7.58 -6.68 -7.94
C VAL A 100 -6.83 -7.91 -7.45
N ILE A 101 -6.56 -8.88 -8.33
CA ILE A 101 -5.82 -10.09 -7.97
C ILE A 101 -4.40 -9.74 -7.48
N LEU A 102 -3.71 -8.82 -8.17
CA LEU A 102 -2.37 -8.39 -7.78
C LEU A 102 -2.35 -7.64 -6.44
N VAL A 103 -3.32 -6.76 -6.19
CA VAL A 103 -3.46 -6.06 -4.90
C VAL A 103 -3.69 -7.05 -3.76
N ILE A 104 -4.60 -8.01 -3.95
CA ILE A 104 -4.89 -9.03 -2.95
C ILE A 104 -3.64 -9.87 -2.68
N PHE A 105 -2.97 -10.34 -3.73
CA PHE A 105 -1.77 -11.16 -3.60
C PHE A 105 -0.62 -10.42 -2.90
N THR A 106 -0.34 -9.18 -3.31
CA THR A 106 0.71 -8.36 -2.69
C THR A 106 0.37 -8.07 -1.23
N SER A 107 -0.86 -7.66 -0.93
CA SER A 107 -1.28 -7.32 0.43
C SER A 107 -1.24 -8.53 1.37
N LEU A 108 -1.75 -9.69 0.93
CA LEU A 108 -1.67 -10.93 1.72
C LEU A 108 -0.24 -11.40 1.94
N SER A 109 0.62 -11.29 0.92
CA SER A 109 2.04 -11.65 1.05
C SER A 109 2.72 -10.82 2.13
N PHE A 110 2.51 -9.50 2.13
CA PHE A 110 3.07 -8.63 3.16
C PHE A 110 2.46 -8.85 4.54
N LEU A 111 1.16 -9.16 4.62
CA LEU A 111 0.51 -9.49 5.88
C LEU A 111 1.20 -10.68 6.57
N VAL A 112 1.51 -11.73 5.81
CA VAL A 112 2.23 -12.90 6.31
C VAL A 112 3.65 -12.52 6.77
N ILE A 113 4.34 -11.66 6.01
CA ILE A 113 5.66 -11.14 6.40
C ILE A 113 5.57 -10.41 7.74
N PHE A 114 4.64 -9.46 7.90
CA PHE A 114 4.51 -8.69 9.14
C PHE A 114 4.07 -9.54 10.33
N GLN A 115 3.23 -10.55 10.11
CA GLN A 115 2.67 -11.37 11.18
C GLN A 115 3.61 -12.47 11.68
N PHE A 116 4.37 -13.12 10.79
CA PHE A 116 5.14 -14.31 11.13
C PHE A 116 6.65 -14.09 11.18
N PHE A 117 7.20 -13.16 10.39
CA PHE A 117 8.65 -12.97 10.31
C PHE A 117 9.18 -11.96 11.33
N LEU A 118 8.31 -11.16 11.96
CA LEU A 118 8.69 -10.13 12.92
C LEU A 118 8.11 -10.47 14.30
N SER A 119 8.98 -10.65 15.29
CA SER A 119 8.59 -10.77 16.70
C SER A 119 8.76 -9.43 17.41
N PRO A 120 7.75 -8.95 18.15
CA PRO A 120 7.84 -7.67 18.83
C PRO A 120 8.81 -7.77 20.02
N SER A 121 9.89 -6.99 19.98
CA SER A 121 10.89 -6.91 21.06
C SER A 121 10.73 -5.65 21.91
N ASN A 122 10.16 -4.58 21.35
CA ASN A 122 9.81 -3.35 22.02
C ASN A 122 8.46 -2.82 21.49
N GLN A 123 7.86 -1.87 22.21
CA GLN A 123 6.54 -1.32 21.85
C GLN A 123 6.58 -0.61 20.49
N ILE A 124 7.69 0.06 20.17
CA ILE A 124 7.90 0.72 18.87
C ILE A 124 7.83 -0.28 17.70
N LEU A 125 8.47 -1.45 17.85
CA LEU A 125 8.43 -2.49 16.83
C LEU A 125 7.05 -3.16 16.76
N SER A 126 6.34 -3.26 17.89
CA SER A 126 4.93 -3.70 17.90
C SER A 126 4.08 -2.76 17.04
N ASP A 127 4.17 -1.45 17.27
CA ASP A 127 3.41 -0.44 16.53
C ASP A 127 3.73 -0.49 15.02
N ILE A 128 4.99 -0.73 14.64
CA ILE A 128 5.39 -0.91 13.23
C ILE A 128 4.78 -2.17 12.62
N ILE A 129 4.76 -3.27 13.37
CA ILE A 129 4.12 -4.52 12.93
C ILE A 129 2.61 -4.29 12.74
N ASP A 130 1.97 -3.58 13.67
CA ASP A 130 0.56 -3.24 13.62
C ASP A 130 0.25 -2.32 12.42
N LEU A 131 1.08 -1.31 12.15
CA LEU A 131 1.02 -0.49 10.94
C LEU A 131 1.13 -1.32 9.65
N GLY A 132 2.09 -2.23 9.58
CA GLY A 132 2.28 -3.10 8.42
C GLY A 132 1.08 -4.02 8.17
N LYS A 133 0.50 -4.56 9.25
CA LYS A 133 -0.75 -5.35 9.18
C LYS A 133 -1.93 -4.49 8.74
N ALA A 134 -2.09 -3.29 9.29
CA ALA A 134 -3.18 -2.37 8.95
C ALA A 134 -3.17 -1.98 7.47
N VAL A 135 -1.99 -1.64 6.93
CA VAL A 135 -1.80 -1.37 5.49
C VAL A 135 -2.18 -2.56 4.63
N SER A 136 -1.76 -3.75 5.05
CA SER A 136 -2.03 -4.99 4.32
C SER A 136 -3.52 -5.36 4.36
N PHE A 137 -4.20 -5.22 5.49
CA PHE A 137 -5.64 -5.47 5.60
C PHE A 137 -6.46 -4.46 4.79
N SER A 138 -6.12 -3.17 4.91
CA SER A 138 -6.69 -2.09 4.12
C SER A 138 -6.48 -2.31 2.62
N GLY A 139 -5.29 -2.77 2.23
CA GLY A 139 -4.94 -3.15 0.87
C GLY A 139 -5.77 -4.32 0.35
N PHE A 140 -5.97 -5.34 1.19
CA PHE A 140 -6.77 -6.51 0.84
C PHE A 140 -8.26 -6.19 0.64
N ILE A 141 -8.84 -5.29 1.43
CA ILE A 141 -10.29 -5.02 1.44
C ILE A 141 -10.64 -3.76 0.67
N THR A 142 -10.08 -2.61 1.08
CA THR A 142 -10.53 -1.30 0.60
C THR A 142 -10.05 -1.01 -0.81
N VAL A 143 -8.83 -1.42 -1.18
CA VAL A 143 -8.27 -1.10 -2.49
C VAL A 143 -9.01 -1.81 -3.63
N PRO A 144 -9.37 -3.10 -3.56
CA PRO A 144 -10.23 -3.70 -4.58
C PRO A 144 -11.54 -2.94 -4.76
N LEU A 145 -12.21 -2.57 -3.66
CA LEU A 145 -13.46 -1.81 -3.71
C LEU A 145 -13.27 -0.44 -4.39
N ILE A 146 -12.21 0.30 -4.06
CA ILE A 146 -11.98 1.60 -4.69
C ILE A 146 -11.61 1.46 -6.17
N LEU A 147 -10.89 0.40 -6.57
CA LEU A 147 -10.61 0.14 -7.99
C LEU A 147 -11.90 -0.12 -8.77
N PHE A 148 -12.87 -0.86 -8.20
CA PHE A 148 -14.19 -1.04 -8.81
C PHE A 148 -14.95 0.29 -8.94
N VAL A 149 -14.95 1.11 -7.89
CA VAL A 149 -15.61 2.43 -7.90
C VAL A 149 -14.98 3.33 -8.96
N VAL A 150 -13.65 3.44 -8.98
CA VAL A 150 -12.92 4.24 -9.98
C VAL A 150 -13.20 3.74 -11.39
N HIS A 151 -13.18 2.42 -11.62
CA HIS A 151 -13.53 1.85 -12.94
C HIS A 151 -14.94 2.26 -13.41
N ASN A 152 -15.92 2.21 -12.51
CA ASN A 152 -17.29 2.61 -12.82
C ASN A 152 -17.40 4.12 -13.09
N LEU A 153 -16.78 4.96 -12.24
CA LEU A 153 -16.78 6.42 -12.40
C LEU A 153 -16.12 6.85 -13.71
N THR A 154 -15.02 6.20 -14.11
CA THR A 154 -14.36 6.46 -15.39
C THR A 154 -15.29 6.15 -16.56
N ARG A 155 -16.04 5.04 -16.51
CA ARG A 155 -16.98 4.67 -17.58
C ARG A 155 -18.23 5.53 -17.65
N THR A 156 -18.76 5.94 -16.50
CA THR A 156 -20.05 6.64 -16.42
C THR A 156 -19.91 8.15 -16.56
N ILE A 157 -18.88 8.76 -15.94
CA ILE A 157 -18.74 10.22 -15.80
C ILE A 157 -17.43 10.72 -16.45
N GLY A 158 -16.58 9.82 -16.97
CA GLY A 158 -15.32 10.22 -17.61
C GLY A 158 -14.25 10.69 -16.62
N PHE A 159 -14.23 10.11 -15.41
CA PHE A 159 -13.24 10.44 -14.38
C PHE A 159 -11.79 10.37 -14.92
N PRO A 160 -10.94 11.37 -14.61
CA PRO A 160 -9.62 11.47 -15.22
C PRO A 160 -8.67 10.38 -14.75
N GLU A 161 -8.18 9.54 -15.67
CA GLU A 161 -7.24 8.45 -15.40
C GLU A 161 -5.94 8.91 -14.70
N LYS A 162 -5.52 10.16 -14.95
CA LYS A 162 -4.35 10.77 -14.31
C LYS A 162 -4.51 10.90 -12.80
N PHE A 163 -5.74 11.04 -12.31
CA PHE A 163 -6.04 11.23 -10.90
C PHE A 163 -6.36 9.92 -10.18
N SER A 164 -6.73 8.86 -10.91
CA SER A 164 -7.07 7.54 -10.36
C SER A 164 -6.00 6.95 -9.45
N TYR A 165 -4.72 7.12 -9.80
CA TYR A 165 -3.60 6.63 -8.98
C TYR A 165 -3.52 7.35 -7.63
N SER A 166 -3.46 8.68 -7.66
CA SER A 166 -3.37 9.50 -6.44
C SER A 166 -4.60 9.35 -5.56
N PHE A 167 -5.79 9.24 -6.15
CA PHE A 167 -7.04 9.01 -5.41
C PHE A 167 -7.02 7.65 -4.71
N THR A 168 -6.59 6.59 -5.40
CA THR A 168 -6.47 5.25 -4.81
C THR A 168 -5.46 5.23 -3.66
N LEU A 169 -4.31 5.88 -3.84
CA LEU A 169 -3.27 6.03 -2.81
C LEU A 169 -3.84 6.75 -1.58
N PHE A 170 -4.51 7.88 -1.79
CA PHE A 170 -5.10 8.66 -0.69
C PHE A 170 -6.12 7.84 0.09
N VAL A 171 -7.03 7.15 -0.62
CA VAL A 171 -8.03 6.28 0.02
C VAL A 171 -7.34 5.17 0.81
N TRP A 172 -6.30 4.54 0.26
CA TRP A 172 -5.57 3.46 0.95
C TRP A 172 -4.90 3.96 2.24
N VAL A 173 -4.23 5.10 2.22
CA VAL A 173 -3.59 5.67 3.42
C VAL A 173 -4.62 5.96 4.49
N ILE A 174 -5.74 6.60 4.12
CA ILE A 174 -6.81 6.94 5.07
C ILE A 174 -7.50 5.69 5.60
N SER A 175 -7.83 4.72 4.74
CA SER A 175 -8.50 3.50 5.19
C SER A 175 -7.62 2.64 6.09
N SER A 176 -6.29 2.74 5.96
CA SER A 176 -5.37 2.04 6.87
C SER A 176 -5.50 2.51 8.31
N GLN A 177 -5.97 3.74 8.56
CA GLN A 177 -6.25 4.25 9.90
C GLN A 177 -7.45 3.57 10.56
N LEU A 178 -8.35 2.95 9.78
CA LEU A 178 -9.49 2.20 10.33
C LEU A 178 -9.10 0.81 10.84
N PHE A 179 -7.90 0.33 10.47
CA PHE A 179 -7.38 -0.99 10.81
C PHE A 179 -6.21 -0.93 11.80
N LEU A 180 -5.84 0.26 12.25
CA LEU A 180 -4.95 0.52 13.40
C LEU A 180 -5.78 0.51 14.68
#